data_AF-A0A9E1W4W1-F1
#
_entry.id   AF-A0A9E1W4W1-F1
#
_cell.length_a   1.000
_cell.length_b   1.000
_cell.length_c   1.000
_cell.angle_alpha   90.00
_cell.angle_beta   90.00
_cell.angle_gamma   90.00
#
_symmetry.space_group_name_H-M   'P 1'
#
loop_
_entity.id
_entity.type
_entity.pdbx_description
1 polymer ?
#
loop_
_entity_poly.entity_id
_entity_poly.type
_entity_poly.pdbx_seq_one_letter_code
_entity_poly.pdbx_strand_id
1 'polypeptide(L)'
;MRVEKRNGYRVVVGGPVPPQAEAITLGATIFVRKRSCEHQGLMAHELVHVRQFKEMGPVRFLARYLASYLRYRLSGYCHMAAYRRIPLEVEASWVSRLHSVTDLEPGNDIQVSRPESHAHALRERLRRHGGARANGRRATPRGGTWNRPSTPRNLEAVQAAMARRDASDAASR
;
A
#
# COMPACT_ATOMS: atom_id res chain seq x y z
N MET A 1 -12.66 0.41 26.11
CA MET A 1 -11.69 1.02 25.18
C MET A 1 -10.30 0.72 25.74
N ARG A 2 -9.39 0.17 24.94
CA ARG A 2 -8.02 -0.19 25.38
C ARG A 2 -7.02 0.70 24.66
N VAL A 3 -6.09 1.29 25.38
CA VAL A 3 -5.01 2.11 24.80
C VAL A 3 -3.70 1.37 25.00
N GLU A 4 -3.02 1.06 23.92
CA GLU A 4 -1.70 0.43 23.90
C GLU A 4 -0.68 1.49 23.45
N LYS A 5 0.24 1.83 24.34
CA LYS A 5 1.36 2.72 24.01
C LYS A 5 2.49 1.86 23.44
N ARG A 6 2.87 2.12 22.20
CA ARG A 6 4.01 1.47 21.52
C ARG A 6 5.13 2.48 21.33
N ASN A 7 6.27 2.01 20.84
CA ASN A 7 7.41 2.88 20.62
C ASN A 7 7.13 3.81 19.43
N GLY A 8 7.02 5.12 19.70
CA GLY A 8 6.77 6.13 18.66
C GLY A 8 5.31 6.29 18.19
N TYR A 9 4.35 5.50 18.67
CA TYR A 9 2.92 5.68 18.35
C TYR A 9 1.98 5.02 19.39
N ARG A 10 0.67 5.29 19.29
CA ARG A 10 -0.37 4.78 20.18
C ARG A 10 -1.43 4.02 19.39
N VAL A 11 -1.92 2.91 19.92
CA VAL A 11 -3.05 2.16 19.35
C VAL A 11 -4.23 2.24 20.31
N VAL A 12 -5.38 2.68 19.81
CA VAL A 12 -6.62 2.82 20.57
C VAL A 12 -7.64 1.83 20.04
N VAL A 13 -7.85 0.74 20.79
CA VAL A 13 -8.76 -0.35 20.43
C VAL A 13 -10.16 -0.07 20.94
N GLY A 14 -11.13 -0.09 20.03
CA GLY A 14 -12.54 0.18 20.31
C GLY A 14 -12.85 1.66 20.51
N GLY A 15 -12.05 2.55 19.93
CA GLY A 15 -12.37 3.97 19.79
C GLY A 15 -13.37 4.24 18.65
N PRO A 16 -13.84 5.48 18.49
CA PRO A 16 -14.72 5.86 17.39
C PRO A 16 -13.95 5.77 16.07
N VAL A 17 -14.34 4.80 15.24
CA VAL A 17 -13.85 4.65 13.86
C VAL A 17 -15.04 4.89 12.93
N PRO A 18 -14.87 5.58 11.78
CA PRO A 18 -15.94 5.76 10.80
C PRO A 18 -16.56 4.41 10.39
N PRO A 19 -17.88 4.30 10.14
CA PRO A 19 -18.54 3.02 9.84
C PRO A 19 -17.96 2.31 8.61
N GLN A 20 -17.43 3.08 7.65
CA GLN A 20 -16.81 2.58 6.43
C GLN A 20 -15.33 2.16 6.60
N ALA A 21 -14.73 2.46 7.76
CA ALA A 21 -13.33 2.18 8.05
C ALA A 21 -13.19 1.19 9.23
N GLU A 22 -12.14 0.37 9.18
CA GLU A 22 -11.79 -0.56 10.25
C GLU A 22 -10.74 0.00 11.21
N ALA A 23 -9.91 0.91 10.70
CA ALA A 23 -8.98 1.72 11.46
C ALA A 23 -8.85 3.12 10.83
N ILE A 24 -8.29 4.05 11.59
CA ILE A 24 -7.91 5.37 11.11
C ILE A 24 -6.67 5.86 11.86
N THR A 25 -5.73 6.43 11.12
CA THR A 25 -4.53 7.05 11.68
C THR A 25 -4.69 8.57 11.78
N LEU A 26 -4.45 9.10 12.98
CA LEU A 26 -4.38 10.53 13.27
C LEU A 26 -3.01 10.84 13.91
N GLY A 27 -2.09 11.34 13.10
CA GLY A 27 -0.71 11.62 13.53
C GLY A 27 -0.01 10.34 14.00
N ALA A 28 0.45 10.32 15.25
CA ALA A 28 1.08 9.16 15.88
C ALA A 28 0.08 8.27 16.66
N THR A 29 -1.21 8.34 16.34
CA THR A 29 -2.26 7.57 17.03
C THR A 29 -3.13 6.83 16.02
N ILE A 30 -3.23 5.52 16.18
CA ILE A 30 -4.05 4.62 15.36
C ILE A 30 -5.30 4.26 16.17
N PHE A 31 -6.48 4.53 15.64
CA PHE A 31 -7.74 4.07 16.20
C PHE A 31 -8.19 2.84 15.41
N VAL A 32 -8.45 1.73 16.08
CA VAL A 32 -8.83 0.46 15.43
C VAL A 32 -10.05 -0.15 16.11
N ARG A 33 -10.93 -0.78 15.33
CA ARG A 33 -12.05 -1.55 15.87
C ARG A 33 -11.55 -2.83 16.55
N LYS A 34 -12.23 -3.25 17.62
CA LYS A 34 -11.91 -4.49 18.35
C LYS A 34 -11.79 -5.73 17.45
N ARG A 35 -12.62 -5.83 16.40
CA ARG A 35 -12.64 -6.98 15.49
C ARG A 35 -11.44 -7.04 14.53
N SER A 36 -10.77 -5.90 14.31
CA SER A 36 -9.72 -5.76 13.30
C SER A 36 -8.35 -5.45 13.90
N CYS A 37 -8.23 -5.38 15.24
CA CYS A 37 -6.97 -5.04 15.91
C CYS A 37 -5.86 -6.07 15.71
N GLU A 38 -6.20 -7.32 15.42
CA GLU A 38 -5.23 -8.39 15.16
C GLU A 38 -4.88 -8.54 13.67
N HIS A 39 -5.55 -7.79 12.79
CA HIS A 39 -5.35 -7.92 11.35
C HIS A 39 -4.02 -7.27 10.94
N GLN A 40 -2.99 -8.09 10.80
CA GLN A 40 -1.61 -7.66 10.53
C GLN A 40 -1.49 -6.73 9.32
N GLY A 41 -2.17 -7.04 8.21
CA GLY A 41 -2.13 -6.19 7.01
C GLY A 41 -2.81 -4.82 7.17
N LEU A 42 -3.78 -4.71 8.09
CA LEU A 42 -4.44 -3.44 8.40
C LEU A 42 -3.53 -2.61 9.29
N MET A 43 -2.98 -3.21 10.33
CA MET A 43 -2.02 -2.55 11.22
C MET A 43 -0.77 -2.07 10.48
N ALA A 44 -0.25 -2.88 9.55
CA ALA A 44 0.87 -2.48 8.69
C ALA A 44 0.50 -1.30 7.78
N HIS A 45 -0.75 -1.24 7.29
CA HIS A 45 -1.24 -0.11 6.50
C HIS A 45 -1.32 1.18 7.33
N GLU A 46 -1.88 1.11 8.53
CA GLU A 46 -1.96 2.25 9.45
C GLU A 46 -0.56 2.75 9.88
N LEU A 47 0.41 1.85 10.06
CA LEU A 47 1.79 2.23 10.35
C LEU A 47 2.43 3.06 9.22
N VAL A 48 2.10 2.77 7.95
CA VAL A 48 2.58 3.59 6.84
C VAL A 48 2.00 5.00 6.93
N HIS A 49 0.74 5.14 7.34
CA HIS A 49 0.17 6.48 7.59
C HIS A 49 0.86 7.18 8.74
N VAL A 50 1.20 6.48 9.83
CA VAL A 50 1.99 7.08 10.94
C VAL A 50 3.33 7.62 10.43
N ARG A 51 4.03 6.85 9.59
CA ARG A 51 5.27 7.28 8.94
C ARG A 51 5.03 8.53 8.07
N GLN A 52 4.04 8.48 7.18
CA GLN A 52 3.70 9.59 6.29
C GLN A 52 3.33 10.86 7.07
N PHE A 53 2.59 10.74 8.17
CA PHE A 53 2.28 11.85 9.08
C PHE A 53 3.52 12.42 9.74
N LYS A 54 4.47 11.57 10.16
CA LYS A 54 5.74 11.99 10.77
C LYS A 54 6.65 12.70 9.76
N GLU A 55 6.73 12.22 8.53
CA GLU A 55 7.58 12.77 7.47
C GLU A 55 7.04 14.09 6.89
N MET A 56 5.74 14.18 6.65
CA MET A 56 5.13 15.35 6.01
C MET A 56 4.51 16.35 6.98
N GLY A 57 4.18 15.92 8.19
CA GLY A 57 3.33 16.68 9.10
C GLY A 57 1.84 16.63 8.71
N PRO A 58 0.93 16.94 9.65
CA PRO A 58 -0.52 16.76 9.46
C PRO A 58 -1.10 17.64 8.35
N VAL A 59 -0.66 18.89 8.26
CA VAL A 59 -1.18 19.86 7.28
C VAL A 59 -0.83 19.44 5.85
N ARG A 60 0.44 19.10 5.60
CA ARG A 60 0.91 18.71 4.27
C ARG A 60 0.35 17.35 3.86
N PHE A 61 0.22 16.41 4.80
CA PHE A 61 -0.45 15.14 4.55
C PHE A 61 -1.89 15.37 4.07
N LEU A 62 -2.68 16.13 4.84
CA LEU A 62 -4.07 16.40 4.51
C LEU A 62 -4.20 17.16 3.19
N ALA A 63 -3.36 18.17 2.95
CA ALA A 63 -3.36 18.92 1.70
C ALA A 63 -3.10 18.02 0.49
N ARG A 64 -2.08 17.14 0.54
CA ARG A 64 -1.78 16.19 -0.56
C ARG A 64 -2.88 15.16 -0.75
N TYR A 65 -3.45 14.68 0.36
CA TYR A 65 -4.54 13.72 0.36
C TYR A 65 -5.78 14.30 -0.33
N LEU A 66 -6.26 15.45 0.16
CA LEU A 66 -7.45 16.13 -0.36
C LEU A 66 -7.25 16.62 -1.79
N ALA A 67 -6.08 17.19 -2.12
CA ALA A 67 -5.79 17.61 -3.50
C ALA A 67 -5.86 16.45 -4.48
N SER A 68 -5.28 15.28 -4.13
CA SER A 68 -5.35 14.08 -4.96
C SER A 68 -6.77 13.56 -5.08
N TYR A 69 -7.51 13.52 -3.96
CA TYR A 69 -8.89 13.08 -3.94
C TYR A 69 -9.78 13.97 -4.82
N LEU A 70 -9.71 15.29 -4.64
CA LEU A 70 -10.46 16.25 -5.43
C LEU A 70 -10.09 16.16 -6.91
N ARG A 71 -8.80 16.04 -7.25
CA ARG A 71 -8.36 15.85 -8.64
C ARG A 71 -9.05 14.65 -9.30
N TYR A 72 -9.12 13.50 -8.62
CA TYR A 72 -9.78 12.32 -9.17
C TYR A 72 -11.31 12.44 -9.17
N ARG A 73 -11.91 13.09 -8.17
CA ARG A 73 -13.35 13.37 -8.17
C ARG A 73 -13.77 14.30 -9.32
N LEU A 74 -12.99 15.35 -9.57
CA LEU A 74 -13.19 16.27 -10.69
C LEU A 74 -12.92 15.61 -12.05
N SER A 75 -12.11 14.54 -12.07
CA SER A 75 -11.90 13.69 -13.26
C SER A 75 -13.02 12.65 -13.47
N GLY A 76 -14.14 12.75 -12.73
CA GLY A 76 -15.32 11.89 -12.90
C GLY A 76 -15.25 10.53 -12.19
N TYR A 77 -14.23 10.25 -11.39
CA TYR A 77 -14.16 8.99 -10.66
C TYR A 77 -15.15 8.95 -9.49
N CYS A 78 -15.82 7.80 -9.31
CA CYS A 78 -16.63 7.56 -8.13
C CYS A 78 -15.76 7.57 -6.86
N HIS A 79 -16.40 7.78 -5.69
CA HIS A 79 -15.70 7.92 -4.41
C HIS A 79 -14.65 6.82 -4.16
N MET A 80 -15.01 5.55 -4.34
CA MET A 80 -14.10 4.41 -4.14
C MET A 80 -12.95 4.39 -5.15
N ALA A 81 -13.21 4.75 -6.41
CA ALA A 81 -12.18 4.78 -7.43
C ALA A 81 -11.21 5.95 -7.22
N ALA A 82 -11.70 7.11 -6.78
CA ALA A 82 -10.88 8.25 -6.42
C ALA A 82 -10.02 7.95 -5.19
N TYR A 83 -10.62 7.39 -4.14
CA TYR A 83 -9.94 7.01 -2.90
C TYR A 83 -8.77 6.05 -3.16
N ARG A 84 -9.03 4.94 -3.88
CA ARG A 84 -8.00 3.92 -4.19
C ARG A 84 -6.87 4.40 -5.10
N ARG A 85 -7.02 5.58 -5.72
CA ARG A 85 -6.00 6.19 -6.59
C ARG A 85 -5.16 7.24 -5.89
N ILE A 86 -5.51 7.64 -4.66
CA ILE A 86 -4.70 8.59 -3.89
C ILE A 86 -3.31 7.98 -3.69
N PRO A 87 -2.21 8.68 -4.06
CA PRO A 87 -0.86 8.11 -3.97
C PRO A 87 -0.50 7.60 -2.58
N LEU A 88 -0.96 8.29 -1.53
CA LEU A 88 -0.74 7.92 -0.13
C LEU A 88 -1.41 6.58 0.23
N GLU A 89 -2.64 6.35 -0.24
CA GLU A 89 -3.39 5.10 -0.07
C GLU A 89 -2.77 3.94 -0.86
N VAL A 90 -2.28 4.24 -2.07
CA VAL A 90 -1.59 3.28 -2.94
C VAL A 90 -0.30 2.82 -2.26
N GLU A 91 0.53 3.75 -1.81
CA GLU A 91 1.76 3.45 -1.09
C GLU A 91 1.48 2.59 0.15
N ALA A 92 0.56 3.02 1.01
CA ALA A 92 0.18 2.27 2.21
C ALA A 92 -0.31 0.85 1.88
N SER A 93 -1.08 0.69 0.79
CA SER A 93 -1.54 -0.62 0.32
C SER A 93 -0.41 -1.52 -0.20
N TRP A 94 0.58 -0.96 -0.90
CA TRP A 94 1.71 -1.74 -1.41
C TRP A 94 2.67 -2.12 -0.31
N VAL A 95 3.03 -1.17 0.55
CA VAL A 95 3.98 -1.39 1.65
C VAL A 95 3.39 -2.38 2.64
N SER A 96 2.12 -2.29 3.02
CA SER A 96 1.50 -3.25 3.94
C SER A 96 1.38 -4.69 3.42
N ARG A 97 1.40 -4.87 2.09
CA ARG A 97 1.46 -6.20 1.47
C ARG A 97 2.87 -6.79 1.46
N LEU A 98 3.88 -5.92 1.45
CA LEU A 98 5.29 -6.31 1.36
C LEU A 98 5.94 -6.47 2.72
N HIS A 99 5.50 -5.71 3.72
CA HIS A 99 6.11 -5.61 5.05
C HIS A 99 5.16 -6.04 6.14
N SER A 100 5.72 -6.67 7.17
CA SER A 100 4.98 -6.98 8.38
C SER A 100 4.90 -5.74 9.29
N VAL A 101 4.03 -5.81 10.30
CA VAL A 101 3.93 -4.76 11.34
C VAL A 101 5.30 -4.53 11.98
N THR A 102 6.03 -5.60 12.31
CA THR A 102 7.36 -5.56 12.94
C THR A 102 8.38 -4.79 12.11
N ASP A 103 8.33 -4.90 10.78
CA ASP A 103 9.26 -4.20 9.88
C ASP A 103 8.98 -2.68 9.80
N LEU A 104 7.75 -2.28 10.15
CA LEU A 104 7.26 -0.90 10.06
C LEU A 104 7.14 -0.20 11.43
N GLU A 105 7.46 -0.90 12.53
CA GLU A 105 7.48 -0.31 13.88
C GLU A 105 8.54 0.80 13.97
N PRO A 106 8.20 1.99 14.49
CA PRO A 106 9.17 3.07 14.67
C PRO A 106 10.29 2.66 15.64
N GLY A 107 11.54 2.83 15.23
CA GLY A 107 12.72 2.45 16.01
C GLY A 107 13.26 1.05 15.69
N ASN A 108 12.61 0.29 14.80
CA ASN A 108 13.25 -0.85 14.13
C ASN A 108 14.07 -0.35 12.93
N ASP A 109 14.98 0.60 13.17
CA ASP A 109 15.73 1.36 12.15
C ASP A 109 16.72 0.48 11.35
N ILE A 110 16.83 -0.81 11.69
CA ILE A 110 17.50 -1.82 10.88
C ILE A 110 16.52 -2.31 9.81
N GLN A 111 16.32 -1.55 8.72
CA GLN A 111 16.20 -2.06 7.32
C GLN A 111 15.52 -1.13 6.31
N VAL A 112 14.90 -0.01 6.69
CA VAL A 112 14.18 0.86 5.74
C VAL A 112 15.04 2.00 5.17
N SER A 113 16.36 1.98 5.42
CA SER A 113 17.30 3.01 4.92
C SER A 113 18.21 2.54 3.76
N ARG A 114 17.92 1.42 3.08
CA ARG A 114 18.67 1.04 1.87
C ARG A 114 17.72 0.59 0.75
N PRO A 115 17.70 1.25 -0.41
CA PRO A 115 16.90 0.77 -1.56
C PRO A 115 17.28 -0.66 -1.98
N GLU A 116 18.49 -1.11 -1.64
CA GLU A 116 18.98 -2.46 -1.91
C GLU A 116 18.36 -3.54 -1.01
N SER A 117 18.01 -3.24 0.26
CA SER A 117 17.43 -4.23 1.18
C SER A 117 15.98 -4.56 0.83
N HIS A 118 15.20 -3.57 0.38
CA HIS A 118 13.84 -3.79 -0.13
C HIS A 118 13.83 -4.65 -1.40
N ALA A 119 14.72 -4.35 -2.35
CA ALA A 119 14.87 -5.14 -3.57
C ALA A 119 15.36 -6.56 -3.28
N HIS A 120 16.26 -6.72 -2.31
CA HIS A 120 16.78 -8.02 -1.88
C HIS A 120 15.70 -8.85 -1.17
N ALA A 121 14.96 -8.27 -0.22
CA ALA A 121 13.85 -8.93 0.47
C ALA A 121 12.74 -9.35 -0.51
N LEU A 122 12.43 -8.49 -1.49
CA LEU A 122 11.48 -8.82 -2.57
C LEU A 122 11.99 -9.99 -3.42
N ARG A 123 13.27 -9.98 -3.82
CA ARG A 123 13.90 -11.05 -4.61
C ARG A 123 13.90 -12.39 -3.86
N GLU A 124 14.28 -12.38 -2.60
CA GLU A 124 14.35 -13.58 -1.78
C GLU A 124 12.96 -14.19 -1.51
N ARG A 125 11.95 -13.34 -1.32
CA ARG A 125 10.56 -13.78 -1.12
C ARG A 125 9.93 -14.31 -2.42
N LEU A 126 10.26 -13.71 -3.56
CA LEU A 126 9.88 -14.25 -4.88
C LEU A 126 10.55 -15.60 -5.16
N ARG A 127 11.81 -15.82 -4.75
CA ARG A 127 12.45 -17.15 -4.84
C ARG A 127 11.73 -18.19 -3.97
N ARG A 128 11.40 -17.84 -2.72
CA ARG A 128 10.66 -18.73 -1.80
C ARG A 128 9.27 -19.10 -2.33
N HIS A 129 8.55 -18.16 -2.95
CA HIS A 129 7.26 -18.44 -3.60
C HIS A 129 7.38 -19.10 -4.99
N GLY A 130 8.51 -18.94 -5.68
CA GLY A 130 8.80 -19.57 -6.97
C GLY A 130 9.06 -21.08 -6.88
N GLY A 131 9.66 -21.55 -5.78
CA GLY A 131 9.91 -22.98 -5.55
C GLY A 131 8.62 -23.79 -5.32
N ALA A 132 7.59 -23.18 -4.74
CA ALA A 132 6.33 -23.86 -4.42
C ALA A 132 5.37 -24.03 -5.61
N ARG A 133 5.70 -23.49 -6.79
CA ARG A 133 4.82 -23.53 -7.99
C ARG A 133 5.31 -24.47 -9.10
N ALA A 134 6.44 -25.16 -8.91
CA ALA A 134 6.98 -26.08 -9.91
C ALA A 134 6.22 -27.42 -10.02
N ASN A 135 5.27 -27.71 -9.14
CA ASN A 135 4.52 -28.97 -9.20
C ASN A 135 3.02 -28.75 -8.98
N GLY A 136 2.29 -28.48 -10.07
CA GLY A 136 0.85 -28.32 -10.01
C GLY A 136 0.29 -27.82 -11.33
N ARG A 137 0.05 -28.75 -12.26
CA ARG A 137 -0.78 -28.53 -13.45
C ARG A 137 -2.15 -28.04 -12.99
N ARG A 138 -2.43 -26.74 -13.08
CA ARG A 138 -3.78 -26.19 -12.86
C ARG A 138 -4.46 -26.00 -14.22
N ALA A 139 -5.56 -26.73 -14.39
CA ALA A 139 -6.42 -26.69 -15.56
C ALA A 139 -6.93 -25.27 -15.87
N THR A 140 -6.98 -24.96 -17.16
CA THR A 140 -7.50 -23.73 -17.75
C THR A 140 -9.04 -23.72 -17.69
N PRO A 141 -9.68 -22.68 -17.10
CA PRO A 141 -11.08 -22.41 -17.39
C PRO A 141 -11.18 -21.74 -18.77
N ARG A 142 -12.00 -22.32 -19.66
CA ARG A 142 -12.49 -21.65 -20.86
C ARG A 142 -13.38 -20.47 -20.45
N GLY A 143 -13.16 -19.31 -21.06
CA GLY A 143 -14.15 -18.23 -21.15
C GLY A 143 -13.66 -16.87 -20.67
N GLY A 144 -13.68 -15.90 -21.58
CA GLY A 144 -13.61 -14.47 -21.25
C GLY A 144 -12.33 -13.78 -21.70
N THR A 145 -12.36 -13.20 -22.88
CA THR A 145 -11.38 -12.25 -23.40
C THR A 145 -11.33 -11.00 -22.53
N TRP A 146 -10.36 -10.92 -21.62
CA TRP A 146 -9.83 -9.65 -21.15
C TRP A 146 -8.35 -9.62 -21.49
N ASN A 147 -7.95 -8.64 -22.29
CA ASN A 147 -6.58 -8.39 -22.69
C ASN A 147 -5.80 -7.88 -21.46
N ARG A 148 -5.54 -8.77 -20.50
CA ARG A 148 -4.66 -8.52 -19.37
C ARG A 148 -3.25 -8.55 -19.94
N PRO A 149 -2.48 -7.45 -19.87
CA PRO A 149 -1.09 -7.48 -20.31
C PRO A 149 -0.39 -8.59 -19.53
N SER A 150 0.21 -9.53 -20.27
CA SER A 150 1.01 -10.60 -19.70
C SER A 150 2.04 -10.01 -18.73
N THR A 151 2.15 -10.60 -17.55
CA THR A 151 3.14 -10.17 -16.55
C THR A 151 4.53 -10.21 -17.20
N PRO A 152 5.26 -9.08 -17.28
CA PRO A 152 6.54 -9.04 -17.96
C PRO A 152 7.52 -9.98 -17.24
N ARG A 153 8.20 -10.82 -18.03
CA ARG A 153 9.08 -11.89 -17.54
C ARG A 153 10.49 -11.39 -17.16
N ASN A 154 10.83 -10.15 -17.52
CA ASN A 154 12.12 -9.53 -17.20
C ASN A 154 12.00 -7.99 -17.09
N LEU A 155 13.05 -7.38 -16.54
CA LEU A 155 13.12 -5.94 -16.24
C LEU A 155 13.13 -5.05 -17.49
N GLU A 156 13.77 -5.49 -18.58
CA GLU A 156 13.75 -4.76 -19.85
C GLU A 156 12.35 -4.66 -20.44
N ALA A 157 11.52 -5.69 -20.32
CA ALA A 157 10.14 -5.64 -20.78
C ALA A 157 9.28 -4.66 -19.96
N VAL A 158 9.60 -4.46 -18.68
CA VAL A 158 8.93 -3.45 -17.84
C VAL A 158 9.33 -2.04 -18.29
N GLN A 159 10.63 -1.80 -18.49
CA GLN A 159 11.14 -0.49 -18.93
C GLN A 159 10.63 -0.12 -20.32
N ALA A 160 10.60 -1.07 -21.26
CA ALA A 160 10.03 -0.87 -22.59
C ALA A 160 8.51 -0.60 -22.56
N ALA A 161 7.78 -1.23 -21.64
CA ALA A 161 6.34 -0.98 -21.47
C ALA A 161 6.05 0.40 -20.85
N MET A 162 6.91 0.88 -19.95
CA MET A 162 6.81 2.23 -19.37
C MET A 162 7.16 3.30 -20.41
N ALA A 163 8.25 3.14 -21.16
CA ALA A 163 8.66 4.10 -22.20
C ALA A 163 7.64 4.26 -23.34
N ARG A 164 6.96 3.18 -23.75
CA ARG A 164 5.88 3.25 -24.77
C ARG A 164 4.65 4.01 -24.27
N ARG A 165 4.41 4.01 -22.95
CA ARG A 165 3.27 4.69 -22.33
C ARG A 165 3.52 6.19 -22.24
N ASP A 166 4.75 6.58 -21.89
CA ASP A 166 5.18 7.98 -21.86
C ASP A 166 5.15 8.60 -23.28
N ALA A 167 5.51 7.84 -24.32
CA ALA A 167 5.41 8.29 -25.71
C ALA A 167 3.95 8.45 -26.19
N SER A 168 3.03 7.61 -25.72
CA SER A 168 1.60 7.68 -26.07
C SER A 168 0.89 8.85 -25.38
N ASP A 169 1.30 9.19 -24.16
CA ASP A 169 0.80 10.35 -23.40
C ASP A 169 1.40 11.68 -23.92
N ALA A 170 2.54 11.65 -24.61
CA ALA A 170 3.13 12.82 -25.26
C ALA A 170 2.49 13.13 -26.63
N ALA A 171 2.06 12.11 -27.39
CA ALA A 171 1.39 12.27 -28.69
C ALA A 171 -0.10 12.66 -28.60
N SER A 172 -0.69 12.60 -27.40
CA SER A 172 -2.10 12.93 -27.14
C SER A 172 -2.30 14.33 -26.53
N ARG A 173 -1.29 15.22 -26.65
CA ARG A 173 -1.37 16.63 -26.24
C ARG A 173 -1.52 17.56 -27.43
#